data_AF-A0AAU1LGT7-F1
#
_entry.id   AF-A0AAU1LGT7-F1
#
_cell.length_a   1.000
_cell.length_b   1.000
_cell.length_c   1.000
_cell.angle_alpha   90.00
_cell.angle_beta   90.00
_cell.angle_gamma   90.00
#
_symmetry.space_group_name_H-M   'P 1'
#
loop_
_entity.id
_entity.type
_entity.pdbx_description
1 polymer ?
#
loop_
_entity_poly.entity_id
_entity_poly.type
_entity_poly.pdbx_seq_one_letter_code
_entity_poly.pdbx_strand_id
1 'polypeptide(L)'
;MTELTAEAWSDVLELYQYSYTAVSVARREHEEWWIDVAAIMHGQTSDPRGWLSLDPDEDEFERLDDPLFPFVEAPTTPADAVRFRPRVTELPRKSVRSLLVLLGIPGLDVANAAEFDHHRPEMERRARLILSRFPEGTRFYSNVGWKGTNPDFYEQPVRLTDPFSRYGWDAGLIAVNDTEVAMIWHFDPT
;
A
#
# COMPACT_ATOMS: atom_id res chain seq x y z
N MET A 1 -11.84 -20.97 5.89
CA MET A 1 -11.41 -19.60 5.57
C MET A 1 -12.09 -18.70 6.56
N THR A 2 -11.33 -17.88 7.31
CA THR A 2 -11.92 -16.86 8.19
C THR A 2 -12.67 -15.87 7.29
N GLU A 3 -13.92 -15.58 7.63
CA GLU A 3 -14.70 -14.55 6.96
C GLU A 3 -14.03 -13.20 7.19
N LEU A 4 -13.89 -12.39 6.14
CA LEU A 4 -13.30 -11.06 6.26
C LEU A 4 -14.34 -10.10 6.84
N THR A 5 -14.20 -9.78 8.12
CA THR A 5 -15.07 -8.87 8.87
C THR A 5 -14.36 -7.56 9.18
N ALA A 6 -15.09 -6.55 9.66
CA ALA A 6 -14.50 -5.29 10.16
C ALA A 6 -13.50 -5.51 11.30
N GLU A 7 -13.79 -6.46 12.20
CA GLU A 7 -12.89 -6.81 13.31
C GLU A 7 -11.62 -7.50 12.80
N ALA A 8 -11.75 -8.46 11.88
CA ALA A 8 -10.60 -9.09 11.23
C ALA A 8 -9.76 -8.06 10.46
N TRP A 9 -10.40 -7.08 9.83
CA TRP A 9 -9.72 -5.98 9.16
C TRP A 9 -8.97 -5.07 10.15
N SER A 10 -9.53 -4.78 11.31
CA SER A 10 -8.80 -4.06 12.37
C SER A 10 -7.53 -4.82 12.79
N ASP A 11 -7.59 -6.15 12.94
CA ASP A 11 -6.39 -6.96 13.21
C ASP A 11 -5.39 -6.94 12.04
N VAL A 12 -5.81 -6.74 10.78
CA VAL A 12 -4.83 -6.63 9.70
C VAL A 12 -3.98 -5.36 9.82
N LEU A 13 -4.54 -4.27 10.34
CA LEU A 13 -3.82 -3.01 10.50
C LEU A 13 -2.69 -3.12 11.52
N GLU A 14 -2.80 -4.04 12.48
CA GLU A 14 -1.73 -4.37 13.44
C GLU A 14 -0.45 -4.92 12.77
N LEU A 15 -0.52 -5.31 11.49
CA LEU A 15 0.66 -5.60 10.68
C LEU A 15 1.59 -4.39 10.54
N TYR A 16 1.01 -3.19 10.59
CA TYR A 16 1.68 -1.93 10.29
C TYR A 16 1.92 -1.05 11.51
N GLN A 17 1.54 -1.49 12.72
CA GLN A 17 1.56 -0.67 13.95
C GLN A 17 2.94 -0.08 14.32
N TYR A 18 4.03 -0.72 13.88
CA TYR A 18 5.41 -0.29 14.16
C TYR A 18 6.10 0.31 12.94
N SER A 19 5.37 0.48 11.84
CA SER A 19 5.86 1.06 10.59
C SER A 19 5.10 2.32 10.26
N TYR A 20 5.72 3.26 9.55
CA TYR A 20 5.03 4.46 9.10
C TYR A 20 4.27 4.17 7.79
N THR A 21 3.21 3.37 7.88
CA THR A 21 2.47 2.88 6.70
C THR A 21 1.02 3.34 6.71
N ALA A 22 0.59 3.96 5.62
CA ALA A 22 -0.81 4.23 5.34
C ALA A 22 -1.49 3.03 4.68
N VAL A 23 -2.76 2.79 5.04
CA VAL A 23 -3.64 1.79 4.43
C VAL A 23 -4.99 2.44 4.19
N SER A 24 -5.39 2.55 2.93
CA SER A 24 -6.71 3.07 2.57
C SER A 24 -7.32 2.28 1.43
N VAL A 25 -8.64 2.12 1.46
CA VAL A 25 -9.42 1.50 0.40
C VAL A 25 -10.56 2.44 0.03
N ALA A 26 -10.78 2.63 -1.26
CA ALA A 26 -11.86 3.44 -1.80
C ALA A 26 -12.66 2.64 -2.81
N ARG A 27 -13.87 3.12 -3.11
CA ARG A 27 -14.62 2.66 -4.28
C ARG A 27 -13.86 3.06 -5.54
N ARG A 28 -13.83 2.17 -6.53
CA ARG A 28 -13.42 2.54 -7.88
C ARG A 28 -14.58 3.22 -8.58
N GLU A 29 -14.41 4.50 -8.90
CA GLU A 29 -15.44 5.30 -9.58
C GLU A 29 -15.06 5.64 -11.01
N HIS A 30 -13.78 5.50 -11.37
CA HIS A 30 -13.25 5.92 -12.64
C HIS A 30 -12.67 4.75 -13.46
N GLU A 31 -12.81 4.84 -14.79
CA GLU A 31 -12.15 3.90 -15.70
C GLU A 31 -10.62 4.00 -15.54
N GLU A 32 -10.10 5.23 -15.52
CA GLU A 32 -8.74 5.56 -15.10
C GLU A 32 -8.64 5.53 -13.57
N TRP A 33 -8.27 4.37 -13.01
CA TRP A 33 -8.19 4.14 -11.57
C TRP A 33 -7.17 5.05 -10.85
N TRP A 34 -6.23 5.66 -11.57
CA TRP A 34 -5.30 6.63 -10.99
C TRP A 34 -6.02 7.83 -10.37
N ILE A 35 -7.22 8.19 -10.86
CA ILE A 35 -8.04 9.25 -10.26
C ILE A 35 -8.58 8.82 -8.90
N ASP A 36 -8.96 7.56 -8.74
CA ASP A 36 -9.39 7.01 -7.46
C ASP A 36 -8.21 6.93 -6.47
N VAL A 37 -7.00 6.60 -6.95
CA VAL A 37 -5.77 6.66 -6.13
C VAL A 37 -5.45 8.09 -5.72
N ALA A 38 -5.60 9.07 -6.62
CA ALA A 38 -5.40 10.48 -6.30
C ALA A 38 -6.36 10.95 -5.19
N ALA A 39 -7.63 10.52 -5.25
CA ALA A 39 -8.60 10.81 -4.20
C ALA A 39 -8.20 10.18 -2.85
N ILE A 40 -7.61 8.98 -2.86
CA ILE A 40 -7.00 8.38 -1.66
C ILE A 40 -5.84 9.23 -1.15
N MET A 41 -4.91 9.64 -2.03
CA MET A 41 -3.74 10.46 -1.67
C MET A 41 -4.14 11.82 -1.05
N HIS A 42 -5.28 12.38 -1.46
CA HIS A 42 -5.85 13.61 -0.90
C HIS A 42 -6.70 13.41 0.36
N GLY A 43 -6.84 12.18 0.86
CA GLY A 43 -7.72 11.89 2.02
C GLY A 43 -9.21 12.12 1.73
N GLN A 44 -9.63 12.14 0.46
CA GLN A 44 -11.00 12.47 0.03
C GLN A 44 -11.94 11.26 -0.03
N THR A 45 -11.50 10.12 0.47
CA THR A 45 -12.21 8.85 0.30
C THR A 45 -12.50 8.20 1.65
N SER A 46 -13.41 7.24 1.63
CA SER A 46 -13.70 6.39 2.77
C SER A 46 -13.88 4.96 2.29
N ASP A 47 -13.61 4.01 3.18
CA ASP A 47 -13.78 2.60 2.89
C ASP A 47 -15.23 2.29 2.49
N PRO A 48 -15.48 1.67 1.32
CA PRO A 48 -16.84 1.42 0.85
C PRO A 48 -17.62 0.43 1.72
N ARG A 49 -16.95 -0.29 2.63
CA ARG A 49 -17.53 -1.20 3.63
C ARG A 49 -17.59 -0.57 5.02
N GLY A 50 -17.13 0.67 5.18
CA GLY A 50 -17.06 1.39 6.46
C GLY A 50 -16.00 0.84 7.42
N TRP A 51 -14.99 0.13 6.91
CA TRP A 51 -13.91 -0.42 7.73
C TRP A 51 -12.81 0.61 7.97
N LEU A 52 -12.00 0.38 8.99
CA LEU A 52 -10.93 1.31 9.40
C LEU A 52 -9.84 1.44 8.32
N SER A 53 -9.36 2.66 8.13
CA SER A 53 -8.11 2.95 7.42
C SER A 53 -7.00 3.23 8.43
N LEU A 54 -5.76 3.19 7.97
CA LEU A 54 -4.60 3.64 8.72
C LEU A 54 -3.98 4.82 7.98
N ASP A 55 -3.78 5.94 8.65
CA ASP A 55 -3.11 7.10 8.08
C ASP A 55 -2.20 7.71 9.15
N PRO A 56 -0.88 7.48 9.07
CA PRO A 56 0.04 7.97 10.09
C PRO A 56 0.13 9.51 10.11
N ASP A 57 -0.26 10.17 9.02
CA ASP A 57 -0.22 11.64 8.87
C ASP A 57 -1.61 12.29 9.05
N GLU A 58 -2.63 11.57 9.56
CA GLU A 58 -4.02 12.08 9.65
C GLU A 58 -4.11 13.45 10.34
N ASP A 59 -3.35 13.61 11.44
CA ASP A 59 -3.37 14.79 12.31
C ASP A 59 -2.20 15.77 12.04
N GLU A 60 -1.41 15.58 10.98
CA GLU A 60 -0.25 16.43 10.70
C GLU A 60 -0.66 17.84 10.26
N PHE A 61 -0.02 18.86 10.85
CA PHE A 61 -0.37 20.27 10.63
C PHE A 61 -0.14 20.71 9.19
N GLU A 62 0.82 20.11 8.49
CA GLU A 62 1.12 20.33 7.08
C GLU A 62 -0.12 20.16 6.20
N ARG A 63 -1.05 19.26 6.57
CA ARG A 63 -2.29 19.01 5.82
C ARG A 63 -3.28 20.16 5.86
N LEU A 64 -3.14 21.09 6.82
CA LEU A 64 -3.95 22.30 6.87
C LEU A 64 -3.65 23.23 5.68
N ASP A 65 -2.38 23.28 5.27
CA ASP A 65 -1.91 24.12 4.16
C ASP A 65 -1.77 23.33 2.85
N ASP A 66 -1.47 22.03 2.94
CA ASP A 66 -1.27 21.12 1.82
C ASP A 66 -2.01 19.78 2.00
N PRO A 67 -3.27 19.70 1.52
CA PRO A 67 -4.09 18.48 1.63
C PRO A 67 -3.52 17.24 0.92
N LEU A 68 -2.45 17.36 0.16
CA LEU A 68 -1.79 16.24 -0.51
C LEU A 68 -0.67 15.62 0.34
N PHE A 69 -0.25 16.28 1.43
CA PHE A 69 0.82 15.77 2.29
C PHE A 69 0.51 14.35 2.81
N PRO A 70 1.46 13.38 2.71
CA PRO A 70 2.88 13.55 2.39
C PRO A 70 3.24 13.43 0.89
N PHE A 71 2.26 13.24 0.00
CA PHE A 71 2.49 13.09 -1.43
C PHE A 71 2.93 14.40 -2.09
N VAL A 72 3.76 14.32 -3.14
CA VAL A 72 4.28 15.48 -3.88
C VAL A 72 3.33 15.88 -5.01
N GLU A 73 2.79 14.88 -5.70
CA GLU A 73 1.86 15.07 -6.81
C GLU A 73 0.86 13.90 -6.88
N ALA A 74 -0.34 14.20 -7.36
CA ALA A 74 -1.35 13.22 -7.71
C ALA A 74 -2.00 13.60 -9.04
N PRO A 75 -2.44 12.62 -9.86
CA PRO A 75 -3.10 12.92 -11.12
C PRO A 75 -4.47 13.55 -10.87
N THR A 76 -4.72 14.75 -11.42
CA THR A 76 -6.02 15.43 -11.30
C THR A 76 -6.93 15.21 -12.50
N THR A 77 -6.35 14.80 -13.64
CA THR A 77 -7.10 14.42 -14.84
C THR A 77 -6.62 13.08 -15.41
N PRO A 78 -7.45 12.36 -16.20
CA PRO A 78 -7.02 11.12 -16.84
C PRO A 78 -5.79 11.28 -17.75
N ALA A 79 -5.59 12.47 -18.34
CA ALA A 79 -4.41 12.75 -19.14
C ALA A 79 -3.13 12.80 -18.28
N ASP A 80 -3.24 13.23 -17.02
CA ASP A 80 -2.10 13.28 -16.09
C ASP A 80 -1.61 11.89 -15.70
N ALA A 81 -2.52 10.92 -15.61
CA ALA A 81 -2.22 9.54 -15.23
C ALA A 81 -1.14 8.90 -16.12
N VAL A 82 -0.96 9.36 -17.35
CA VAL A 82 0.11 8.92 -18.26
C VAL A 82 1.50 9.07 -17.63
N ARG A 83 1.72 10.10 -16.80
CA ARG A 83 2.99 10.35 -16.10
C ARG A 83 3.21 9.42 -14.91
N PHE A 84 2.13 8.93 -14.30
CA PHE A 84 2.17 8.09 -13.10
C PHE A 84 2.25 6.60 -13.42
N ARG A 85 1.65 6.17 -14.52
CA ARG A 85 1.70 4.78 -15.00
C ARG A 85 3.11 4.16 -15.04
N PRO A 86 4.16 4.80 -15.56
CA PRO A 86 5.50 4.22 -15.58
C PRO A 86 6.18 4.15 -14.21
N ARG A 87 5.66 4.88 -13.20
CA ARG A 87 6.23 4.95 -11.84
C ARG A 87 5.87 3.74 -10.99
N VAL A 88 4.92 2.92 -11.45
CA VAL A 88 4.56 1.65 -10.84
C VAL A 88 4.62 0.53 -11.87
N THR A 89 4.99 -0.66 -11.41
CA THR A 89 5.01 -1.87 -12.24
C THR A 89 4.00 -2.87 -11.72
N GLU A 90 3.34 -3.61 -12.62
CA GLU A 90 2.40 -4.66 -12.24
C GLU A 90 3.12 -5.82 -11.54
N LEU A 91 2.71 -6.11 -10.31
CA LEU A 91 3.27 -7.14 -9.45
C LEU A 91 2.44 -8.42 -9.55
N PRO A 92 3.05 -9.58 -9.83
CA PRO A 92 2.36 -10.86 -9.76
C PRO A 92 1.70 -11.08 -8.40
N ARG A 93 0.41 -11.47 -8.39
CA ARG A 93 -0.37 -11.73 -7.16
C ARG A 93 0.36 -12.64 -6.16
N LYS A 94 1.11 -13.63 -6.64
CA LYS A 94 1.89 -14.56 -5.80
C LYS A 94 2.95 -13.87 -4.94
N SER A 95 3.45 -12.73 -5.39
CA SER A 95 4.49 -11.93 -4.71
C SER A 95 3.92 -10.87 -3.76
N VAL A 96 2.63 -10.55 -3.89
CA VAL A 96 1.99 -9.48 -3.11
C VAL A 96 2.06 -9.76 -1.60
N ARG A 97 1.95 -11.02 -1.19
CA ARG A 97 2.01 -11.38 0.24
C ARG A 97 3.33 -10.95 0.87
N SER A 98 4.48 -11.26 0.24
CA SER A 98 5.77 -10.90 0.84
C SER A 98 6.02 -9.40 0.79
N LEU A 99 5.50 -8.68 -0.21
CA LEU A 99 5.52 -7.22 -0.21
C LEU A 99 4.67 -6.63 0.92
N LEU A 100 3.44 -7.11 1.13
CA LEU A 100 2.56 -6.62 2.21
C LEU A 100 3.22 -6.78 3.58
N VAL A 101 3.91 -7.89 3.81
CA VAL A 101 4.68 -8.12 5.05
C VAL A 101 5.87 -7.18 5.12
N LEU A 102 6.61 -7.01 4.01
CA LEU A 102 7.76 -6.10 3.95
C LEU A 102 7.38 -4.67 4.30
N LEU A 103 6.24 -4.16 3.82
CA LEU A 103 5.75 -2.81 4.12
C LEU A 103 5.50 -2.59 5.63
N GLY A 104 5.23 -3.64 6.39
CA GLY A 104 5.09 -3.59 7.85
C GLY A 104 6.42 -3.67 8.63
N ILE A 105 7.56 -3.78 7.93
CA ILE A 105 8.87 -3.85 8.55
C ILE A 105 9.53 -2.46 8.50
N PRO A 106 9.97 -1.90 9.64
CA PRO A 106 10.74 -0.66 9.66
C PRO A 106 11.96 -0.73 8.73
N GLY A 107 12.11 0.26 7.84
CA GLY A 107 13.21 0.32 6.87
C GLY A 107 13.13 -0.68 5.72
N LEU A 108 12.04 -1.44 5.59
CA LEU A 108 11.81 -2.49 4.58
C LEU A 108 13.00 -3.44 4.39
N ASP A 109 13.64 -3.83 5.49
CA ASP A 109 14.74 -4.78 5.48
C ASP A 109 14.49 -5.92 6.46
N VAL A 110 14.08 -7.06 5.89
CA VAL A 110 13.84 -8.30 6.63
C VAL A 110 15.10 -8.78 7.36
N ALA A 111 16.30 -8.54 6.82
CA ALA A 111 17.54 -8.97 7.46
C ALA A 111 17.83 -8.19 8.76
N ASN A 112 17.30 -6.97 8.87
CA ASN A 112 17.42 -6.12 10.06
C ASN A 112 16.20 -6.22 11.00
N ALA A 113 15.16 -6.96 10.60
CA ALA A 113 13.97 -7.17 11.42
C ALA A 113 14.26 -8.20 12.53
N ALA A 114 14.33 -7.72 13.77
CA ALA A 114 14.53 -8.56 14.95
C ALA A 114 13.42 -9.62 15.05
N GLU A 115 13.82 -10.87 15.33
CA GLU A 115 12.91 -12.00 15.51
C GLU A 115 11.92 -12.22 14.34
N PHE A 116 12.28 -11.79 13.12
CA PHE A 116 11.40 -11.89 11.95
C PHE A 116 10.84 -13.30 11.75
N ASP A 117 11.68 -14.34 11.85
CA ASP A 117 11.22 -15.73 11.68
C ASP A 117 10.16 -16.14 12.72
N HIS A 118 10.21 -15.57 13.92
CA HIS A 118 9.21 -15.79 14.97
C HIS A 118 7.89 -15.08 14.66
N HIS A 119 7.94 -13.83 14.18
CA HIS A 119 6.75 -13.01 13.87
C HIS A 119 6.15 -13.27 12.49
N ARG A 120 6.94 -13.80 11.56
CA ARG A 120 6.57 -14.01 10.14
C ARG A 120 5.26 -14.78 9.97
N PRO A 121 4.96 -15.89 10.67
CA PRO A 121 3.71 -16.62 10.47
C PRO A 121 2.48 -15.74 10.72
N GLU A 122 2.57 -14.85 11.70
CA GLU A 122 1.51 -13.92 12.09
C GLU A 122 1.36 -12.79 11.06
N MET A 123 2.48 -12.19 10.66
CA MET A 123 2.49 -11.16 9.62
C MET A 123 1.93 -11.69 8.30
N GLU A 124 2.34 -12.90 7.89
CA GLU A 124 1.81 -13.55 6.71
C GLU A 124 0.32 -13.88 6.83
N ARG A 125 -0.19 -14.17 8.04
CA ARG A 125 -1.63 -14.39 8.27
C ARG A 125 -2.40 -13.10 7.98
N ARG A 126 -1.97 -11.96 8.53
CA ARG A 126 -2.58 -10.64 8.29
C ARG A 126 -2.49 -10.26 6.81
N ALA A 127 -1.33 -10.45 6.17
CA ALA A 127 -1.18 -10.22 4.73
C ALA A 127 -2.11 -11.11 3.88
N ARG A 128 -2.35 -12.37 4.27
CA ARG A 128 -3.35 -13.23 3.60
C ARG A 128 -4.78 -12.71 3.79
N LEU A 129 -5.11 -12.16 4.95
CA LEU A 129 -6.42 -11.53 5.19
C LEU A 129 -6.60 -10.27 4.33
N ILE A 130 -5.59 -9.42 4.21
CA ILE A 130 -5.59 -8.29 3.26
C ILE A 130 -5.86 -8.79 1.84
N LEU A 131 -5.09 -9.79 1.38
CA LEU A 131 -5.27 -10.39 0.05
C LEU A 131 -6.64 -11.03 -0.17
N SER A 132 -7.30 -11.51 0.89
CA SER A 132 -8.64 -12.09 0.81
C SER A 132 -9.73 -11.05 0.50
N ARG A 133 -9.47 -9.77 0.79
CA ARG A 133 -10.35 -8.65 0.39
C ARG A 133 -10.41 -8.51 -1.13
N PHE A 134 -9.30 -8.78 -1.78
CA PHE A 134 -9.08 -8.53 -3.20
C PHE A 134 -9.19 -9.85 -3.99
N PRO A 135 -10.31 -10.10 -4.69
CA PRO A 135 -10.56 -11.37 -5.37
C PRO A 135 -9.57 -11.65 -6.51
N GLU A 136 -9.63 -12.86 -7.06
CA GLU A 136 -8.95 -13.17 -8.33
C GLU A 136 -9.36 -12.18 -9.42
N GLY A 137 -8.40 -11.79 -10.27
CA GLY A 137 -8.57 -10.71 -11.24
C GLY A 137 -8.16 -9.32 -10.73
N THR A 138 -8.00 -9.13 -9.41
CA THR A 138 -7.37 -7.90 -8.89
C THR A 138 -5.94 -7.77 -9.41
N ARG A 139 -5.63 -6.61 -9.98
CA ARG A 139 -4.28 -6.25 -10.42
C ARG A 139 -3.57 -5.49 -9.31
N PHE A 140 -2.27 -5.72 -9.17
CA PHE A 140 -1.45 -5.12 -8.14
C PHE A 140 -0.32 -4.35 -8.78
N TYR A 141 -0.06 -3.14 -8.32
CA TYR A 141 0.98 -2.26 -8.84
C TYR A 141 1.86 -1.81 -7.69
N SER A 142 3.17 -1.71 -7.92
CA SER A 142 4.09 -1.24 -6.89
C SER A 142 5.15 -0.34 -7.50
N ASN A 143 5.58 0.67 -6.75
CA ASN A 143 6.73 1.51 -7.11
C ASN A 143 8.08 0.88 -6.72
N VAL A 144 8.05 -0.31 -6.10
CA VAL A 144 9.24 -1.06 -5.70
C VAL A 144 9.82 -1.78 -6.92
N GLY A 145 11.14 -1.65 -7.15
CA GLY A 145 11.85 -2.42 -8.16
C GLY A 145 12.28 -3.82 -7.67
N TRP A 146 12.09 -4.85 -8.50
CA TRP A 146 12.48 -6.24 -8.18
C TRP A 146 13.17 -6.96 -9.35
N LYS A 147 13.68 -8.18 -9.10
CA LYS A 147 14.23 -9.07 -10.13
C LYS A 147 13.36 -10.32 -10.32
N GLY A 148 13.36 -10.81 -11.56
CA GLY A 148 12.65 -12.04 -11.93
C GLY A 148 11.15 -11.84 -12.14
N THR A 149 10.45 -12.94 -12.43
CA THR A 149 9.03 -12.93 -12.80
C THR A 149 8.08 -13.16 -11.63
N ASN A 150 8.57 -13.67 -10.49
CA ASN A 150 7.81 -13.88 -9.27
C ASN A 150 8.72 -13.53 -8.10
N PRO A 151 8.90 -12.24 -7.79
CA PRO A 151 9.79 -11.85 -6.71
C PRO A 151 9.29 -12.39 -5.37
N ASP A 152 10.22 -12.87 -4.53
CA ASP A 152 9.99 -12.97 -3.10
C ASP A 152 10.79 -11.86 -2.41
N PHE A 153 10.09 -10.99 -1.69
CA PHE A 153 10.67 -9.84 -0.99
C PHE A 153 11.37 -10.22 0.32
N TYR A 154 11.27 -11.48 0.76
CA TYR A 154 12.10 -11.98 1.85
C TYR A 154 13.52 -12.35 1.41
N GLU A 155 13.71 -12.65 0.13
CA GLU A 155 14.97 -13.17 -0.41
C GLU A 155 15.72 -12.15 -1.26
N GLN A 156 15.17 -10.95 -1.45
CA GLN A 156 15.82 -9.88 -2.20
C GLN A 156 15.59 -8.51 -1.56
N PRO A 157 16.59 -7.63 -1.57
CA PRO A 157 16.41 -6.27 -1.11
C PRO A 157 15.58 -5.45 -2.10
N VAL A 158 14.87 -4.45 -1.59
CA VAL A 158 14.31 -3.36 -2.41
C VAL A 158 15.47 -2.65 -3.10
N ARG A 159 15.43 -2.58 -4.44
CA ARG A 159 16.57 -2.07 -5.22
C ARG A 159 16.46 -0.59 -5.57
N LEU A 160 15.26 -0.15 -5.87
CA LEU A 160 14.91 1.19 -6.32
C LEU A 160 13.45 1.41 -5.96
N THR A 161 13.11 2.64 -5.61
CA THR A 161 11.74 3.11 -5.55
C THR A 161 11.62 4.35 -6.44
N ASP A 162 10.45 4.55 -7.04
CA ASP A 162 10.07 5.82 -7.67
C ASP A 162 9.14 6.53 -6.68
N PRO A 163 9.67 7.43 -5.80
CA PRO A 163 8.94 7.88 -4.62
C PRO A 163 7.86 8.90 -4.97
N PHE A 164 6.66 8.74 -4.42
CA PHE A 164 5.52 9.65 -4.63
C PHE A 164 5.43 10.73 -3.55
N SER A 165 6.16 10.57 -2.45
CA SER A 165 6.10 11.42 -1.26
C SER A 165 7.31 12.34 -1.10
N ARG A 166 7.17 13.30 -0.18
CA ARG A 166 8.23 14.23 0.22
C ARG A 166 9.31 13.58 1.06
N TYR A 167 9.02 12.41 1.61
CA TYR A 167 10.00 11.61 2.32
C TYR A 167 11.10 11.17 1.36
N GLY A 168 12.33 11.07 1.87
CA GLY A 168 13.48 10.67 1.05
C GLY A 168 13.28 9.30 0.41
N TRP A 169 12.36 8.51 0.97
CA TRP A 169 12.01 7.19 0.48
C TRP A 169 10.57 6.82 0.82
N ASP A 170 9.90 6.16 -0.13
CA ASP A 170 8.65 5.46 0.10
C ASP A 170 8.56 4.19 -0.75
N ALA A 171 7.68 3.30 -0.33
CA ALA A 171 7.37 2.08 -1.04
C ALA A 171 5.91 1.74 -0.83
N GLY A 172 5.25 1.22 -1.87
CA GLY A 172 3.90 0.76 -1.65
C GLY A 172 3.31 -0.11 -2.72
N LEU A 173 2.04 -0.41 -2.49
CA LEU A 173 1.23 -1.31 -3.26
C LEU A 173 -0.12 -0.64 -3.52
N ILE A 174 -0.51 -0.61 -4.79
CA ILE A 174 -1.86 -0.28 -5.22
C ILE A 174 -2.55 -1.56 -5.65
N ALA A 175 -3.75 -1.82 -5.16
CA ALA A 175 -4.60 -2.91 -5.62
C ALA A 175 -5.81 -2.34 -6.37
N VAL A 176 -6.11 -2.88 -7.55
CA VAL A 176 -7.19 -2.39 -8.43
C VAL A 176 -8.03 -3.55 -8.90
N ASN A 177 -9.33 -3.51 -8.63
CA ASN A 177 -10.33 -4.39 -9.24
C ASN A 177 -11.49 -3.56 -9.81
N ASP A 178 -12.58 -4.22 -10.22
CA ASP A 178 -13.71 -3.55 -10.86
C ASP A 178 -14.49 -2.61 -9.91
N THR A 179 -14.33 -2.76 -8.60
CA THR A 179 -15.16 -2.10 -7.57
C THR A 179 -14.38 -1.33 -6.51
N GLU A 180 -13.13 -1.70 -6.25
CA GLU A 180 -12.30 -1.13 -5.19
C GLU A 180 -10.91 -0.80 -5.74
N VAL A 181 -10.36 0.30 -5.24
CA VAL A 181 -8.94 0.67 -5.33
C VAL A 181 -8.40 0.76 -3.90
N ALA A 182 -7.22 0.22 -3.67
CA ALA A 182 -6.55 0.34 -2.38
C ALA A 182 -5.13 0.80 -2.53
N MET A 183 -4.64 1.49 -1.51
CA MET A 183 -3.26 1.94 -1.39
C MET A 183 -2.72 1.52 -0.03
N ILE A 184 -1.60 0.80 -0.04
CA ILE A 184 -0.84 0.42 1.15
C ILE A 184 0.56 1.00 0.93
N TRP A 185 0.93 2.03 1.69
CA TRP A 185 2.09 2.87 1.38
C TRP A 185 2.92 3.13 2.62
N HIS A 186 4.16 2.63 2.62
CA HIS A 186 5.16 2.85 3.64
C HIS A 186 5.97 4.10 3.33
N PHE A 187 6.20 4.92 4.33
CA PHE A 187 7.07 6.09 4.26
C PHE A 187 8.25 5.94 5.23
N ASP A 188 9.36 6.59 4.90
CA ASP A 188 10.49 6.76 5.82
C ASP A 188 10.58 8.23 6.25
N PRO A 189 10.04 8.59 7.43
CA PRO A 189 10.05 9.97 7.92
C PRO A 189 11.41 10.44 8.47
N THR A 190 12.46 9.63 8.36
CA THR A 190 13.77 9.92 8.97
C THR A 190 14.70 10.79 8.13
#